data_AF-A0A1G1P3N9-F1
#
_entry.id   AF-A0A1G1P3N9-F1
#
_cell.length_a   1.000
_cell.length_b   1.000
_cell.length_c   1.000
_cell.angle_alpha   90.00
_cell.angle_beta   90.00
_cell.angle_gamma   90.00
#
_symmetry.space_group_name_H-M   'P 1'
#
loop_
_entity.id
_entity.type
_entity.pdbx_description
1 polymer ?
#
loop_
_entity_poly.entity_id
_entity_poly.type
_entity_poly.pdbx_seq_one_letter_code
_entity_poly.pdbx_strand_id
1 'polypeptide(L)'
;MSSANGKESRGLSSKFIEDLGKGHLSSLVDLVKRDSSLSLEMRNGYINVYYRGGNLLRLEEIKEHVYSAFFDKNYLSSNSSILNELPHEIHSASEVDRWRANFPALKVEMDQWFSNNPKAEREFQQIVVWENNDSSIANYTDYFIVDIEYDNKRGGRFNMVAIRNFSASLTSSRLHDYF
;
A
#
# COMPACT_ATOMS: atom_id res chain seq x y z
N MET A 1 -5.07 40.30 4.60
CA MET A 1 -4.21 39.66 3.59
C MET A 1 -3.38 38.60 4.32
N SER A 2 -3.96 37.39 4.45
CA SER A 2 -3.57 36.16 3.75
C SER A 2 -2.30 35.50 4.28
N SER A 3 -2.47 34.41 5.03
CA SER A 3 -1.99 33.09 4.58
C SER A 3 -2.61 31.99 5.46
N ALA A 4 -3.79 31.52 5.05
CA ALA A 4 -4.21 30.17 5.41
C ALA A 4 -3.33 29.24 4.55
N ASN A 5 -2.29 28.67 5.15
CA ASN A 5 -1.39 27.77 4.44
C ASN A 5 -2.13 26.45 4.22
N GLY A 6 -2.67 26.29 3.00
CA GLY A 6 -3.45 25.14 2.59
C GLY A 6 -2.61 23.87 2.61
N LYS A 7 -2.97 22.92 3.47
CA LYS A 7 -2.61 21.51 3.30
C LYS A 7 -3.90 20.69 3.22
N GLU A 8 -4.71 21.01 2.20
CA GLU A 8 -5.96 20.33 1.88
C GLU A 8 -5.83 19.32 0.72
N SER A 9 -4.64 18.76 0.47
CA SER A 9 -4.51 17.65 -0.49
C SER A 9 -4.38 16.33 0.24
N ARG A 10 -5.41 15.46 0.13
CA ARG A 10 -5.28 14.04 0.44
C ARG A 10 -4.42 13.39 -0.65
N GLY A 11 -3.10 13.40 -0.48
CA GLY A 11 -2.21 12.86 -1.48
C GLY A 11 -0.74 12.94 -1.11
N LEU A 12 0.09 12.40 -2.00
CA LEU A 12 1.54 12.55 -1.94
C LEU A 12 1.96 13.86 -2.62
N SER A 13 3.15 14.38 -2.31
CA SER A 13 3.71 15.50 -3.06
C SER A 13 4.01 15.08 -4.50
N SER A 14 4.08 16.06 -5.42
CA SER A 14 4.48 15.78 -6.80
C SER A 14 5.88 15.16 -6.88
N LYS A 15 6.77 15.49 -5.94
CA LYS A 15 8.14 14.93 -5.85
C LYS A 15 8.14 13.48 -5.42
N PHE A 16 7.30 13.13 -4.46
CA PHE A 16 7.09 11.75 -4.06
C PHE A 16 6.50 10.92 -5.22
N ILE A 17 5.52 11.44 -5.95
CA ILE A 17 4.97 10.76 -7.15
C ILE A 17 6.05 10.58 -8.23
N GLU A 18 6.89 11.60 -8.46
CA GLU A 18 8.01 11.54 -9.40
C GLU A 18 9.00 10.42 -9.00
N ASP A 19 9.34 10.32 -7.72
CA ASP A 19 10.25 9.29 -7.20
C ASP A 19 9.68 7.87 -7.31
N LEU A 20 8.39 7.70 -7.07
CA LEU A 20 7.69 6.41 -7.26
C LEU A 20 7.61 6.00 -8.73
N GLY A 21 7.45 6.95 -9.64
CA GLY A 21 7.30 6.66 -11.06
C GLY A 21 8.63 6.42 -11.78
N LYS A 22 9.60 7.31 -11.59
CA LYS A 22 10.86 7.33 -12.36
C LYS A 22 12.11 7.62 -11.53
N GLY A 23 11.95 8.09 -10.29
CA GLY A 23 13.09 8.34 -9.41
C GLY A 23 13.49 7.11 -8.60
N HIS A 24 14.06 7.37 -7.43
CA HIS A 24 14.79 6.35 -6.69
C HIS A 24 13.91 5.33 -5.97
N LEU A 25 12.60 5.56 -5.87
CA LEU A 25 11.62 4.62 -5.32
C LEU A 25 10.99 3.71 -6.40
N SER A 26 11.25 3.95 -7.68
CA SER A 26 10.66 3.18 -8.79
C SER A 26 10.91 1.67 -8.67
N SER A 27 12.09 1.27 -8.20
CA SER A 27 12.45 -0.14 -8.03
C SER A 27 11.60 -0.85 -6.96
N LEU A 28 11.09 -0.11 -5.95
CA LEU A 28 10.13 -0.60 -4.97
C LEU A 28 8.76 -0.82 -5.62
N VAL A 29 8.29 0.13 -6.44
CA VAL A 29 7.02 0.00 -7.16
C VAL A 29 7.06 -1.20 -8.11
N ASP A 30 8.17 -1.40 -8.82
CA ASP A 30 8.37 -2.55 -9.70
C ASP A 30 8.44 -3.89 -8.95
N LEU A 31 8.89 -3.88 -7.69
CA LEU A 31 8.82 -5.07 -6.84
C LEU A 31 7.37 -5.40 -6.49
N VAL A 32 6.60 -4.42 -6.01
CA VAL A 32 5.19 -4.62 -5.63
C VAL A 32 4.37 -5.12 -6.82
N LYS A 33 4.54 -4.53 -8.01
CA LYS A 33 3.84 -4.97 -9.23
C LYS A 33 4.12 -6.42 -9.62
N ARG A 34 5.29 -6.96 -9.28
CA ARG A 34 5.68 -8.34 -9.62
C ARG A 34 5.33 -9.35 -8.54
N ASP A 35 5.10 -8.89 -7.32
CA ASP A 35 4.84 -9.73 -6.16
C ASP A 35 3.38 -9.58 -5.73
N SER A 36 2.55 -10.49 -6.20
CA SER A 36 1.10 -10.48 -5.94
C SER A 36 0.72 -10.64 -4.47
N SER A 37 1.67 -10.92 -3.58
CA SER A 37 1.43 -10.92 -2.13
C SER A 37 1.56 -9.53 -1.49
N LEU A 38 2.02 -8.53 -2.24
CA LEU A 38 2.19 -7.16 -1.79
C LEU A 38 1.09 -6.25 -2.35
N SER A 39 0.68 -5.25 -1.56
CA SER A 39 -0.11 -4.11 -2.04
C SER A 39 0.60 -2.81 -1.65
N LEU A 40 0.56 -1.80 -2.52
CA LEU A 40 1.04 -0.46 -2.21
C LEU A 40 -0.16 0.47 -2.10
N GLU A 41 -0.35 1.05 -0.92
CA GLU A 41 -1.46 1.94 -0.63
C GLU A 41 -0.95 3.35 -0.35
N MET A 42 -1.56 4.34 -0.99
CA MET A 42 -1.24 5.75 -0.78
C MET A 42 -2.13 6.35 0.31
N ARG A 43 -1.53 7.22 1.12
CA ARG A 43 -2.17 7.97 2.19
C ARG A 43 -1.68 9.41 2.16
N ASN A 44 -2.19 10.25 3.07
CA ASN A 44 -1.78 11.65 3.14
C ASN A 44 -0.31 11.78 3.57
N GLY A 45 0.59 12.08 2.64
CA GLY A 45 2.02 12.28 2.88
C GLY A 45 2.87 11.00 3.04
N TYR A 46 2.29 9.81 2.92
CA TYR A 46 3.02 8.55 3.04
C TYR A 46 2.41 7.44 2.19
N ILE A 47 3.22 6.43 1.91
CA ILE A 47 2.76 5.15 1.37
C ILE A 47 2.99 4.03 2.39
N ASN A 48 2.18 2.97 2.29
CA ASN A 48 2.43 1.72 2.96
C ASN A 48 2.53 0.61 1.92
N VAL A 49 3.50 -0.28 2.07
CA VAL A 49 3.54 -1.59 1.42
C VAL A 49 2.99 -2.61 2.41
N TYR A 50 1.92 -3.28 2.03
CA TYR A 50 1.26 -4.29 2.84
C TYR A 50 1.63 -5.70 2.40
N TYR A 51 1.77 -6.60 3.37
CA TYR A 51 1.88 -8.05 3.18
C TYR A 51 0.89 -8.73 4.12
N ARG A 52 -0.03 -9.53 3.56
CA ARG A 52 -1.09 -10.25 4.29
C ARG A 52 -1.86 -9.36 5.29
N GLY A 53 -2.18 -8.13 4.89
CA GLY A 53 -2.90 -7.16 5.71
C GLY A 53 -2.09 -6.49 6.82
N GLY A 54 -0.77 -6.72 6.92
CA GLY A 54 0.14 -6.00 7.81
C GLY A 54 1.06 -5.04 7.06
N ASN A 55 1.43 -3.93 7.72
CA ASN A 55 2.35 -2.94 7.15
C ASN A 55 3.80 -3.46 7.14
N LEU A 56 4.28 -3.89 5.97
CA LEU A 56 5.66 -4.33 5.75
C LEU A 56 6.61 -3.13 5.62
N LEU A 57 6.21 -2.03 4.99
CA LEU A 57 7.04 -0.84 4.90
C LEU A 57 6.17 0.40 4.80
N ARG A 58 6.32 1.34 5.73
CA ARG A 58 5.84 2.71 5.53
C ARG A 58 6.99 3.58 5.03
N LEU A 59 6.73 4.38 3.99
CA LEU A 59 7.58 5.49 3.59
C LEU A 59 6.82 6.80 3.74
N GLU A 60 7.30 7.70 4.60
CA GLU A 60 6.73 9.03 4.81
C GLU A 60 7.71 10.10 4.37
N GLU A 61 7.26 11.04 3.54
CA GLU A 61 8.12 12.13 3.03
C GLU A 61 8.41 13.12 4.17
N ILE A 62 9.67 13.18 4.60
CA ILE A 62 10.14 14.11 5.65
C ILE A 62 10.78 15.36 5.06
N LYS A 63 11.28 15.26 3.82
CA LYS A 63 11.78 16.35 2.98
C LYS A 63 11.65 15.92 1.53
N GLU A 64 11.66 16.87 0.59
CA GLU A 64 11.72 16.55 -0.84
C GLU A 64 12.82 15.52 -1.12
N HIS A 65 12.44 14.42 -1.76
CA HIS A 65 13.30 13.28 -2.11
C HIS A 65 13.92 12.54 -0.91
N VAL A 66 13.41 12.73 0.30
CA VAL A 66 13.87 12.03 1.51
C VAL A 66 12.68 11.46 2.29
N TYR A 67 12.75 10.15 2.56
CA TYR A 67 11.65 9.40 3.16
C TYR A 67 12.09 8.73 4.45
N SER A 68 11.31 8.88 5.52
CA SER A 68 11.47 8.02 6.69
C SER A 68 10.89 6.63 6.39
N ALA A 69 11.65 5.59 6.73
CA ALA A 69 11.28 4.21 6.50
C ALA A 69 10.97 3.51 7.83
N PHE A 70 9.81 2.85 7.89
CA PHE A 70 9.31 2.22 9.11
C PHE A 70 8.78 0.81 8.86
N PHE A 71 9.25 -0.12 9.68
CA PHE A 71 8.72 -1.48 9.84
C PHE A 71 8.19 -1.64 11.27
N ASP A 72 7.03 -2.28 11.45
CA ASP A 72 6.47 -2.52 12.77
C ASP A 72 7.24 -3.60 13.52
N LYS A 73 8.01 -3.18 14.53
CA LYS A 73 8.85 -4.06 15.36
C LYS A 73 8.06 -5.14 16.10
N ASN A 74 6.74 -4.99 16.25
CA ASN A 74 5.91 -6.02 16.87
C ASN A 74 5.95 -7.34 16.10
N TYR A 75 6.23 -7.31 14.79
CA TYR A 75 6.38 -8.53 13.98
C TYR A 75 7.68 -9.28 14.25
N LEU A 76 8.68 -8.64 14.87
CA LEU A 76 10.00 -9.24 15.06
C LEU A 76 10.00 -10.19 16.25
N SER A 77 10.64 -11.34 16.05
CA SER A 77 11.09 -12.18 17.17
C SER A 77 12.15 -11.45 18.02
N SER A 78 12.24 -11.79 19.32
CA SER A 78 13.14 -11.13 20.27
C SER A 78 14.63 -11.18 19.89
N ASN A 79 15.02 -12.11 19.01
CA ASN A 79 16.40 -12.30 18.56
C ASN A 79 16.68 -11.71 17.18
N SER A 80 15.68 -11.10 16.53
CA SER A 80 15.84 -10.57 15.18
C SER A 80 16.65 -9.27 15.18
N SER A 81 17.73 -9.23 14.40
CA SER A 81 18.58 -8.04 14.22
C SER A 81 18.41 -7.41 12.84
N ILE A 82 17.47 -7.88 12.02
CA ILE A 82 17.31 -7.50 10.61
C ILE A 82 17.18 -5.98 10.41
N LEU A 83 16.51 -5.28 11.33
CA LEU A 83 16.34 -3.83 11.22
C LEU A 83 17.63 -3.03 11.43
N ASN A 84 18.66 -3.61 12.04
CA ASN A 84 19.93 -2.91 12.26
C ASN A 84 20.68 -2.64 10.96
N GLU A 85 20.37 -3.40 9.90
CA GLU A 85 20.98 -3.28 8.58
C GLU A 85 20.16 -2.40 7.63
N LEU A 86 18.95 -2.00 8.05
CA LEU A 86 18.01 -1.25 7.22
C LEU A 86 18.10 0.25 7.50
N PRO A 87 18.18 1.07 6.45
CA PRO A 87 18.23 2.52 6.63
C PRO A 87 16.88 3.04 7.14
N HIS A 88 16.93 3.86 8.19
CA HIS A 88 15.76 4.56 8.73
C HIS A 88 15.29 5.72 7.86
N GLU A 89 16.19 6.25 7.02
CA GLU A 89 15.88 7.27 6.04
C GLU A 89 16.37 6.81 4.66
N ILE A 90 15.58 7.08 3.63
CA ILE A 90 15.89 6.77 2.25
C ILE A 90 16.15 8.09 1.52
N HIS A 91 17.38 8.25 1.05
CA HIS A 91 17.88 9.37 0.26
C HIS A 91 18.26 8.94 -1.16
N SER A 92 18.35 7.63 -1.43
CA SER A 92 18.82 7.11 -2.72
C SER A 92 18.33 5.70 -3.03
N ALA A 93 18.53 5.28 -4.28
CA ALA A 93 18.07 3.98 -4.78
C ALA A 93 18.77 2.79 -4.09
N SER A 94 20.04 2.93 -3.70
CA SER A 94 20.77 1.87 -3.01
C SER A 94 20.15 1.55 -1.64
N GLU A 95 19.55 2.55 -1.00
CA GLU A 95 18.88 2.41 0.30
C GLU A 95 17.53 1.73 0.16
N VAL A 96 16.80 2.02 -0.92
CA VAL A 96 15.61 1.26 -1.32
C VAL A 96 15.97 -0.19 -1.61
N ASP A 97 17.08 -0.44 -2.30
CA ASP A 97 17.52 -1.79 -2.64
C ASP A 97 17.88 -2.62 -1.40
N ARG A 98 18.42 -2.00 -0.33
CA ARG A 98 18.61 -2.66 0.96
C ARG A 98 17.30 -3.14 1.58
N TRP A 99 16.24 -2.32 1.52
CA TRP A 99 14.90 -2.72 1.94
C TRP A 99 14.38 -3.87 1.08
N ARG A 100 14.42 -3.73 -0.25
CA ARG A 100 13.95 -4.75 -1.20
C ARG A 100 14.64 -6.10 -1.00
N ALA A 101 15.96 -6.11 -0.79
CA ALA A 101 16.73 -7.32 -0.54
C ALA A 101 16.29 -8.05 0.75
N ASN A 102 15.77 -7.31 1.74
CA ASN A 102 15.35 -7.86 3.03
C ASN A 102 13.84 -8.16 3.11
N PHE A 103 13.02 -7.77 2.13
CA PHE A 103 11.59 -8.09 2.12
C PHE A 103 11.28 -9.57 2.36
N PRO A 104 11.98 -10.54 1.73
CA PRO A 104 11.73 -11.96 2.00
C PRO A 104 11.89 -12.33 3.48
N ALA A 105 12.94 -11.85 4.15
CA ALA A 105 13.19 -12.16 5.55
C ALA A 105 12.19 -11.41 6.48
N LEU A 106 11.84 -10.17 6.16
CA LEU A 106 10.80 -9.43 6.88
C LEU A 106 9.43 -10.10 6.76
N LYS A 107 9.08 -10.67 5.60
CA LYS A 107 7.86 -11.46 5.42
C LYS A 107 7.84 -12.70 6.30
N VAL A 108 8.98 -13.38 6.47
CA VAL A 108 9.09 -14.54 7.38
C VAL A 108 8.81 -14.13 8.83
N GLU A 109 9.35 -13.01 9.31
CA GLU A 109 9.02 -12.48 10.65
C GLU A 109 7.51 -12.18 10.77
N MET A 110 6.93 -11.55 9.75
CA MET A 110 5.48 -11.29 9.70
C MET A 110 4.66 -12.58 9.72
N ASP A 111 5.02 -13.60 8.95
CA ASP A 111 4.32 -14.89 8.92
C ASP A 111 4.38 -15.61 10.26
N GLN A 112 5.53 -15.58 10.93
CA GLN A 112 5.68 -16.12 12.29
C GLN A 112 4.77 -15.37 13.26
N TRP A 113 4.72 -14.05 13.18
CA TRP A 113 3.84 -13.25 14.04
C TRP A 113 2.35 -13.50 13.75
N PHE A 114 1.96 -13.58 12.47
CA PHE A 114 0.57 -13.85 12.05
C PHE A 114 0.08 -15.24 12.43
N SER A 115 0.96 -16.22 12.61
CA SER A 115 0.57 -17.54 13.10
C SER A 115 -0.07 -17.49 14.48
N ASN A 116 0.34 -16.52 15.31
CA ASN A 116 -0.21 -16.28 16.66
C ASN A 116 -1.20 -15.10 16.70
N ASN A 117 -1.15 -14.20 15.72
CA ASN A 117 -1.94 -12.96 15.68
C ASN A 117 -2.59 -12.79 14.29
N PRO A 118 -3.57 -13.63 13.93
CA PRO A 118 -4.14 -13.62 12.59
C PRO A 118 -4.83 -12.28 12.28
N LYS A 119 -4.62 -11.78 11.06
CA LYS A 119 -5.26 -10.57 10.52
C LYS A 119 -6.20 -10.90 9.35
N ALA A 120 -7.02 -11.95 9.50
CA ALA A 120 -7.82 -12.53 8.42
C ALA A 120 -8.67 -11.50 7.64
N GLU A 121 -9.33 -10.57 8.32
CA GLU A 121 -10.11 -9.52 7.65
C GLU A 121 -9.24 -8.64 6.75
N ARG A 122 -8.08 -8.19 7.23
CA ARG A 122 -7.17 -7.33 6.46
C ARG A 122 -6.48 -8.07 5.32
N GLU A 123 -6.14 -9.33 5.54
CA GLU A 123 -5.63 -10.20 4.48
C GLU A 123 -6.69 -10.38 3.39
N PHE A 124 -7.94 -10.62 3.76
CA PHE A 124 -9.05 -10.72 2.82
C PHE A 124 -9.29 -9.40 2.07
N GLN A 125 -9.29 -8.25 2.75
CA GLN A 125 -9.38 -6.94 2.10
C GLN A 125 -8.29 -6.76 1.04
N GLN A 126 -7.04 -7.12 1.35
CA GLN A 126 -5.93 -7.04 0.40
C GLN A 126 -6.14 -7.95 -0.82
N ILE A 127 -6.66 -9.17 -0.62
CA ILE A 127 -6.99 -10.09 -1.72
C ILE A 127 -8.10 -9.48 -2.59
N VAL A 128 -9.15 -8.91 -1.99
CA VAL A 128 -10.25 -8.29 -2.74
C VAL A 128 -9.75 -7.11 -3.58
N VAL A 129 -8.84 -6.27 -3.03
CA VAL A 129 -8.17 -5.21 -3.78
C VAL A 129 -7.42 -5.78 -4.98
N TRP A 130 -6.58 -6.80 -4.77
CA TRP A 130 -5.79 -7.41 -5.84
C TRP A 130 -6.66 -8.02 -6.94
N GLU A 131 -7.70 -8.79 -6.56
CA GLU A 131 -8.63 -9.40 -7.51
C GLU A 131 -9.34 -8.37 -8.39
N ASN A 132 -9.70 -7.21 -7.83
CA ASN A 132 -10.41 -6.16 -8.56
C ASN A 132 -9.49 -5.24 -9.36
N ASN A 133 -8.26 -5.02 -8.92
CA ASN A 133 -7.40 -3.97 -9.47
C ASN A 133 -6.28 -4.51 -10.39
N ASP A 134 -5.69 -5.66 -10.06
CA ASP A 134 -4.41 -6.09 -10.67
C ASP A 134 -4.37 -7.55 -11.13
N SER A 135 -5.37 -8.37 -10.75
CA SER A 135 -5.43 -9.77 -11.18
C SER A 135 -5.70 -9.93 -12.69
N SER A 136 -5.60 -11.17 -13.18
CA SER A 136 -5.97 -11.49 -14.57
C SER A 136 -7.44 -11.18 -14.91
N ILE A 137 -8.31 -11.04 -13.90
CA ILE A 137 -9.73 -10.72 -14.08
C ILE A 137 -10.06 -9.25 -13.81
N ALA A 138 -9.10 -8.43 -13.37
CA ALA A 138 -9.33 -7.04 -12.97
C ALA A 138 -10.00 -6.18 -14.06
N ASN A 139 -9.67 -6.43 -15.34
CA ASN A 139 -10.31 -5.72 -16.47
C ASN A 139 -11.77 -6.11 -16.71
N TYR A 140 -12.28 -7.14 -16.02
CA TYR A 140 -13.65 -7.63 -16.11
C TYR A 140 -14.46 -7.33 -14.85
N THR A 141 -13.88 -6.65 -13.85
CA THR A 141 -14.61 -6.24 -12.65
C THR A 141 -15.32 -4.92 -12.87
N ASP A 142 -16.51 -4.79 -12.27
CA ASP A 142 -17.30 -3.56 -12.31
C ASP A 142 -16.71 -2.43 -11.45
N TYR A 143 -15.74 -2.72 -10.60
CA TYR A 143 -15.28 -1.82 -9.54
C TYR A 143 -13.75 -1.82 -9.45
N PHE A 144 -13.17 -0.62 -9.43
CA PHE A 144 -11.79 -0.40 -9.05
C PHE A 144 -11.75 0.10 -7.60
N ILE A 145 -11.09 -0.64 -6.71
CA ILE A 145 -11.02 -0.30 -5.28
C ILE A 145 -9.97 0.78 -5.08
N VAL A 146 -10.36 1.90 -4.47
CA VAL A 146 -9.52 3.09 -4.31
C VAL A 146 -9.00 3.28 -2.90
N ASP A 147 -9.66 2.71 -1.90
CA ASP A 147 -9.23 2.82 -0.52
C ASP A 147 -9.75 1.65 0.33
N ILE A 148 -8.94 1.24 1.31
CA ILE A 148 -9.26 0.30 2.38
C ILE A 148 -9.26 1.04 3.72
N GLU A 149 -10.17 0.71 4.63
CA GLU A 149 -10.31 1.38 5.93
C GLU A 149 -10.54 2.91 5.79
N TYR A 150 -11.36 3.32 4.81
CA TYR A 150 -11.65 4.71 4.53
C TYR A 150 -12.41 5.37 5.68
N ASP A 151 -11.83 6.44 6.22
CA ASP A 151 -12.44 7.31 7.22
C ASP A 151 -12.79 8.66 6.59
N ASN A 152 -14.10 8.94 6.48
CA ASN A 152 -14.59 10.17 5.88
C ASN A 152 -14.37 11.42 6.77
N LYS A 153 -13.80 11.24 7.98
CA LYS A 153 -13.55 12.29 8.99
C LYS A 153 -14.81 13.00 9.49
N ARG A 154 -15.97 12.40 9.24
CA ARG A 154 -17.30 12.86 9.66
C ARG A 154 -18.08 11.74 10.37
N GLY A 155 -17.37 10.77 10.94
CA GLY A 155 -17.94 9.64 11.69
C GLY A 155 -18.30 8.42 10.85
N GLY A 156 -18.15 8.48 9.51
CA GLY A 156 -18.34 7.33 8.63
C GLY A 156 -17.02 6.60 8.39
N ARG A 157 -17.02 5.29 8.65
CA ARG A 157 -15.91 4.39 8.35
C ARG A 157 -16.39 3.29 7.43
N PHE A 158 -15.63 3.06 6.37
CA PHE A 158 -15.93 2.06 5.35
C PHE A 158 -14.72 1.15 5.21
N ASN A 159 -14.95 -0.16 5.22
CA ASN A 159 -13.86 -1.12 5.08
C ASN A 159 -13.20 -1.02 3.70
N MET A 160 -13.97 -0.77 2.64
CA MET A 160 -13.47 -0.58 1.28
C MET A 160 -14.32 0.45 0.54
N VAL A 161 -13.69 1.27 -0.29
CA VAL A 161 -14.36 2.23 -1.19
C VAL A 161 -13.88 1.94 -2.60
N ALA A 162 -14.82 1.91 -3.56
CA ALA A 162 -14.52 1.63 -4.95
C ALA A 162 -15.23 2.62 -5.88
N ILE A 163 -14.63 2.83 -7.06
CA ILE A 163 -15.24 3.55 -8.17
C ILE A 163 -15.76 2.52 -9.16
N ARG A 164 -16.99 2.72 -9.65
CA ARG A 164 -17.57 1.87 -10.68
C ARG A 164 -16.89 2.15 -12.03
N ASN A 165 -16.41 1.11 -12.69
CA ASN A 165 -15.89 1.16 -14.05
C ASN A 165 -17.07 1.28 -15.04
N PHE A 166 -17.31 2.48 -15.56
CA PHE A 166 -18.36 2.71 -16.57
C PHE A 166 -17.96 2.26 -17.99
N SER A 167 -16.71 1.82 -18.18
CA SER A 167 -16.17 1.32 -19.46
C SER A 167 -16.40 -0.19 -19.67
N ALA A 168 -16.73 -0.95 -18.63
CA ALA A 168 -17.22 -2.32 -18.78
C ALA A 168 -18.60 -2.24 -19.44
N SER A 169 -18.73 -2.81 -20.64
CA SER A 169 -19.96 -2.72 -21.43
C SER A 169 -21.19 -3.09 -20.58
N LEU A 170 -22.25 -2.29 -20.71
CA LEU A 170 -23.59 -2.42 -20.09
C LEU A 170 -24.26 -3.82 -20.24
N THR A 171 -23.61 -4.79 -20.87
CA THR A 171 -24.10 -6.14 -21.12
C THR A 171 -23.88 -7.12 -19.96
N SER A 172 -23.05 -6.82 -18.95
CA SER A 172 -22.82 -7.73 -17.83
C SER A 172 -23.52 -7.33 -16.52
N SER A 173 -24.16 -6.17 -16.47
CA SER A 173 -24.84 -5.74 -15.25
C SER A 173 -26.24 -6.36 -15.16
N ARG A 174 -26.31 -7.44 -14.38
CA ARG A 174 -27.50 -8.04 -13.72
C ARG A 174 -28.17 -9.23 -14.42
N LEU A 175 -27.79 -10.44 -13.99
CA LEU A 175 -28.62 -11.64 -14.12
C LEU A 175 -29.97 -11.53 -13.37
N HIS A 176 -30.12 -10.59 -12.42
CA HIS A 176 -31.38 -10.35 -11.70
C HIS A 176 -32.39 -9.47 -12.43
N ASP A 177 -32.01 -8.84 -13.56
CA ASP A 177 -32.97 -8.06 -14.37
C ASP A 177 -33.64 -8.94 -15.46
N TYR A 178 -33.40 -10.27 -15.43
CA TYR A 178 -33.92 -11.25 -16.39
C TYR A 178 -34.78 -12.37 -15.77
N PHE A 179 -35.16 -12.25 -14.49
CA PHE A 179 -36.14 -13.14 -13.83
C PHE A 179 -37.18 -12.32 -13.07
#